data_AF-A0A9E3BV87-F1
#
_entry.id   AF-A0A9E3BV87-F1
#
_cell.length_a   1.000
_cell.length_b   1.000
_cell.length_c   1.000
_cell.angle_alpha   90.00
_cell.angle_beta   90.00
_cell.angle_gamma   90.00
#
_symmetry.space_group_name_H-M   'P 1'
#
loop_
_entity.id
_entity.type
_entity.pdbx_description
1 polymer ?
#
loop_
_entity_poly.entity_id
_entity_poly.type
_entity_poly.pdbx_seq_one_letter_code
_entity_poly.pdbx_strand_id
1 'polypeptide(L)' 'MLHIGQIGPVEPSATPVTELILSDRLIALAKEAERAGFQVAAEQLVRLACDVFDEAGSRRP' A
#
# COMPACT_ATOMS: atom_id res chain seq x y z
N MET A 1 40.83 -13.68 -12.04
CA MET A 1 40.40 -12.42 -11.39
C MET A 1 38.92 -12.23 -11.71
N LEU A 2 38.04 -12.54 -10.76
CA LEU A 2 36.59 -12.37 -10.91
C LEU A 2 36.24 -10.95 -10.44
N HIS A 3 35.69 -10.14 -11.34
CA HIS A 3 35.15 -8.81 -11.02
C HIS A 3 33.87 -8.99 -10.20
N ILE A 4 33.97 -8.69 -8.91
CA ILE A 4 32.84 -8.67 -7.98
C ILE A 4 31.92 -7.52 -8.42
N GLY A 5 30.71 -7.86 -8.85
CA GLY A 5 29.69 -6.89 -9.23
C GLY A 5 29.37 -5.98 -8.05
N GLN A 6 29.43 -4.67 -8.30
CA GLN A 6 28.92 -3.65 -7.38
C GLN A 6 27.42 -3.88 -7.18
N ILE A 7 27.04 -4.39 -6.01
CA ILE A 7 25.72 -4.15 -5.42
C ILE A 7 25.77 -2.74 -4.83
N GLY A 8 25.44 -1.74 -5.65
CA GLY A 8 25.15 -0.40 -5.14
C GLY A 8 24.02 -0.46 -4.11
N PRO A 9 23.95 0.49 -3.17
CA PRO A 9 22.80 0.58 -2.28
C PRO A 9 21.55 0.73 -3.15
N VAL A 10 20.63 -0.23 -3.05
CA VAL A 10 19.27 -0.06 -3.57
C VAL A 10 18.61 1.02 -2.73
N GLU A 11 18.87 2.28 -3.04
CA GLU A 11 18.09 3.37 -2.47
C GLU A 11 16.64 3.08 -2.90
N PRO A 12 15.72 2.86 -1.95
CA PRO A 12 14.33 2.70 -2.34
C PRO A 12 13.97 3.99 -3.04
N SER A 13 13.71 3.90 -4.36
CA SER A 13 13.02 4.95 -5.08
C SER A 13 11.69 5.10 -4.37
N ALA A 14 11.68 5.98 -3.36
CA ALA A 14 10.57 6.19 -2.47
C ALA A 14 9.56 6.97 -3.29
N THR A 15 8.86 6.26 -4.17
CA THR A 15 7.67 6.79 -4.81
C THR A 15 6.81 7.27 -3.66
N PRO A 16 6.50 8.58 -3.59
CA PRO A 16 5.81 9.13 -2.44
C PRO A 16 4.52 8.34 -2.27
N VAL A 17 4.30 7.82 -1.07
CA VAL A 17 3.07 7.09 -0.76
C VAL A 17 1.94 8.12 -0.79
N THR A 18 1.24 8.15 -1.92
CA THR A 18 0.02 8.94 -2.05
C THR A 18 -1.13 8.18 -1.42
N GLU A 19 -2.20 8.89 -1.09
CA GLU A 19 -3.43 8.32 -0.56
C GLU A 19 -4.04 7.32 -1.55
N LEU A 20 -3.86 7.54 -2.86
CA LEU A 20 -4.23 6.58 -3.89
C LEU A 20 -3.42 5.28 -3.79
N ILE A 21 -2.09 5.37 -3.66
CA ILE A 21 -1.22 4.19 -3.52
C ILE A 21 -1.50 3.45 -2.21
N LEU A 22 -1.75 4.19 -1.13
CA LEU A 22 -2.08 3.62 0.17
C LEU A 22 -3.43 2.88 0.11
N SER A 23 -4.44 3.49 -0.50
CA SER A 23 -5.76 2.88 -0.67
C SER A 23 -5.69 1.60 -1.51
N ASP A 24 -4.95 1.61 -2.63
CA ASP A 24 -4.74 0.43 -3.46
C ASP A 24 -4.10 -0.73 -2.68
N ARG A 25 -3.06 -0.44 -1.88
CA ARG A 25 -2.40 -1.43 -1.03
C ARG A 25 -3.33 -2.00 0.04
N LEU A 26 -4.17 -1.17 0.65
CA LEU A 26 -5.17 -1.62 1.63
C LEU A 26 -6.20 -2.56 0.99
N ILE A 27 -6.65 -2.27 -0.23
CA ILE A 27 -7.55 -3.15 -0.99
C ILE A 27 -6.87 -4.47 -1.37
N ALA A 28 -5.60 -4.44 -1.77
CA ALA A 28 -4.83 -5.66 -2.03
C ALA A 28 -4.74 -6.54 -0.78
N LEU A 29 -4.42 -5.94 0.37
CA LEU A 29 -4.34 -6.65 1.65
C LEU A 29 -5.71 -7.19 2.09
N ALA A 30 -6.80 -6.45 1.84
CA ALA A 30 -8.15 -6.91 2.14
C ALA A 30 -8.50 -8.20 1.37
N LYS A 31 -8.12 -8.28 0.09
CA LYS A 31 -8.30 -9.50 -0.73
C LYS A 31 -7.47 -10.67 -0.19
N GLU A 32 -6.27 -10.42 0.28
CA GLU A 32 -5.45 -11.46 0.92
C GLU A 32 -6.06 -11.93 2.24
N ALA A 33 -6.56 -11.00 3.06
CA ALA A 33 -7.27 -11.29 4.30
C ALA A 33 -8.54 -12.12 4.05
N GLU A 34 -9.33 -11.77 3.02
CA GLU A 34 -10.52 -12.53 2.62
C GLU A 34 -10.15 -13.96 2.21
N ARG A 35 -9.12 -14.13 1.37
CA ARG A 35 -8.64 -15.46 0.93
C ARG A 35 -8.12 -16.32 2.09
N ALA A 36 -7.59 -15.69 3.13
CA ALA A 36 -7.13 -16.36 4.35
C ALA A 36 -8.24 -16.60 5.37
N GLY A 37 -9.48 -16.18 5.10
CA GLY A 37 -10.64 -16.36 5.97
C GLY A 37 -10.79 -15.29 7.06
N PHE A 38 -10.00 -14.21 7.02
CA PHE A 38 -10.09 -13.09 7.94
C PHE A 38 -11.12 -12.05 7.48
N GLN A 39 -12.39 -12.45 7.37
CA GLN A 39 -13.47 -11.62 6.80
C GLN A 39 -13.63 -10.27 7.52
N VAL A 40 -13.61 -10.25 8.86
CA VAL A 40 -13.71 -9.00 9.65
C VAL A 40 -12.54 -8.06 9.35
N ALA A 41 -11.32 -8.60 9.20
CA ALA A 41 -10.16 -7.78 8.88
C ALA A 41 -10.23 -7.24 7.44
N ALA A 42 -10.70 -8.05 6.49
CA ALA A 42 -10.91 -7.63 5.11
C ALA A 42 -11.89 -6.45 5.03
N GLU A 43 -13.02 -6.52 5.73
CA GLU A 43 -14.00 -5.43 5.79
C GLU A 43 -13.41 -4.15 6.40
N GLN A 44 -12.66 -4.26 7.49
CA GLN A 44 -11.98 -3.12 8.13
C GLN A 44 -10.95 -2.47 7.20
N LEU A 45 -10.19 -3.27 6.45
CA LEU A 45 -9.20 -2.78 5.49
C LEU A 45 -9.85 -2.03 4.32
N VAL A 46 -10.97 -2.53 3.81
CA VAL A 46 -11.76 -1.83 2.77
C VAL A 46 -12.28 -0.50 3.30
N ARG A 47 -12.86 -0.48 4.50
CA ARG A 47 -13.36 0.75 5.11
C ARG A 47 -12.25 1.79 5.30
N LEU A 48 -11.08 1.35 5.77
CA LEU A 48 -9.92 2.22 5.94
C LEU A 48 -9.42 2.78 4.59
N ALA A 49 -9.44 1.98 3.52
CA ALA A 49 -9.07 2.45 2.19
C ALA A 49 -10.01 3.57 1.70
N CYS A 50 -11.32 3.44 1.94
CA CYS A 50 -12.29 4.49 1.64
C CYS A 50 -12.03 5.76 2.46
N ASP A 51 -11.87 5.62 3.78
CA ASP A 51 -11.65 6.77 4.67
C ASP A 51 -10.38 7.56 4.27
N VAL A 52 -9.29 6.86 3.92
CA VAL A 52 -8.04 7.49 3.46
C VAL A 52 -8.23 8.26 2.16
N PHE A 53 -8.96 7.69 1.20
CA PHE A 53 -9.19 8.33 -0.09
C PHE A 53 -10.13 9.54 0.02
N ASP A 54 -11.19 9.42 0.81
CA ASP A 54 -12.19 10.48 1.01
C ASP A 54 -11.60 11.67 1.81
N GLU A 55 -10.80 11.40 2.85
CA GLU A 55 -10.05 12.44 3.59
C GLU A 55 -9.11 13.24 2.67
N ALA A 56 -8.47 12.56 1.70
CA ALA A 56 -7.61 13.22 0.73
C ALA A 56 -8.39 14.18 -0.19
N GLY A 57 -9.62 13.80 -0.57
CA GLY A 57 -10.54 14.64 -1.33
C GLY A 57 -11.07 15.83 -0.54
N SER A 58 -11.30 15.66 0.77
CA SER A 58 -11.80 16.71 1.67
C SER A 58 -10.77 17.80 1.98
N ARG A 59 -9.47 17.49 1.91
CA ARG A 59 -8.37 18.43 2.16
C ARG A 59 -8.01 19.33 0.96
N ARG A 60 -8.72 19.20 -0.17
CA ARG A 60 -8.54 20.08 -1.33
C ARG A 60 -9.34 21.38 -1.13
N PRO A 61 -8.69 22.57 -1.10
CA PRO A 61 -9.38 23.85 -1.04
C PRO A 61 -10.17 24.17 -2.32
#